data_AF-A0A7J9D2V3-F1
#
_entry.id   AF-A0A7J9D2V3-F1
#
_cell.length_a   1.000
_cell.length_b   1.000
_cell.length_c   1.000
_cell.angle_alpha   90.00
_cell.angle_beta   90.00
_cell.angle_gamma   90.00
#
_symmetry.space_group_name_H-M   'P 1'
#
loop_
_entity.id
_entity.type
_entity.pdbx_description
1 polymer ?
#
loop_
_entity_poly.entity_id
_entity_poly.type
_entity_poly.pdbx_seq_one_letter_code
_entity_poly.pdbx_strand_id
1 'polypeptide(L)' 'MDASLYKAAAEGNIEVFNNKQGHQLESLKTPNHDNVLHVNLATHELAAWFSNGILSRTRSFPNLYLFIYLFL' A
#
# COMPACT_ATOMS: atom_id res chain seq x y z
N MET A 1 -12.24 3.46 -6.24
CA MET A 1 -11.87 2.13 -5.71
C MET A 1 -12.51 2.01 -4.33
N ASP A 2 -13.15 0.89 -4.01
CA ASP A 2 -13.73 0.73 -2.67
C ASP A 2 -12.65 0.35 -1.65
N ALA A 3 -12.96 0.56 -0.37
CA ALA A 3 -12.01 0.36 0.73
C ALA A 3 -11.50 -1.09 0.85
N SER A 4 -12.35 -2.09 0.57
CA SER A 4 -11.96 -3.50 0.64
C SER A 4 -10.98 -3.87 -0.47
N LEU A 5 -11.20 -3.39 -1.71
CA LEU A 5 -10.27 -3.60 -2.81
C LEU A 5 -8.96 -2.81 -2.61
N TYR A 6 -9.03 -1.60 -2.06
CA TYR A 6 -7.82 -0.85 -1.70
C TYR A 6 -6.98 -1.62 -0.68
N LYS A 7 -7.60 -2.11 0.40
CA LYS A 7 -6.93 -2.93 1.43
C LYS A 7 -6.33 -4.19 0.84
N ALA A 8 -7.08 -4.94 0.02
CA ALA A 8 -6.57 -6.14 -0.65
C ALA A 8 -5.37 -5.84 -1.56
N ALA A 9 -5.37 -4.69 -2.26
CA ALA A 9 -4.25 -4.24 -3.08
C ALA A 9 -3.02 -3.90 -2.23
N ALA A 10 -3.22 -3.17 -1.12
CA ALA A 10 -2.15 -2.80 -0.20
C ALA A 10 -1.52 -4.00 0.53
N GLU A 11 -2.32 -5.02 0.84
CA GLU A 11 -1.87 -6.25 1.49
C GLU A 11 -1.27 -7.28 0.51
N GLY A 12 -1.30 -7.00 -0.79
CA GLY A 12 -0.87 -7.96 -1.82
C GLY A 12 -1.76 -9.21 -1.89
N ASN A 13 -3.02 -9.14 -1.41
CA ASN A 13 -3.96 -10.25 -1.45
C ASN A 13 -4.54 -10.40 -2.87
N ILE A 14 -3.76 -11.02 -3.75
CA ILE A 14 -4.09 -11.19 -5.17
C ILE A 14 -5.36 -12.03 -5.41
N GLU A 15 -5.73 -12.90 -4.47
CA GLU A 15 -6.86 -13.81 -4.62
C GLU A 15 -8.20 -13.08 -4.80
N VAL A 16 -8.35 -11.91 -4.16
CA VAL A 16 -9.52 -11.04 -4.28
C VAL A 16 -9.72 -10.52 -5.71
N PHE A 17 -8.67 -10.53 -6.53
CA PHE A 17 -8.68 -10.04 -7.90
C PHE A 17 -8.76 -11.15 -8.95
N ASN A 18 -8.67 -12.43 -8.57
CA ASN A 18 -8.67 -13.57 -9.50
C ASN A 18 -9.93 -13.67 -10.37
N ASN A 19 -11.06 -13.12 -9.92
CA ASN A 19 -12.32 -13.11 -10.67
C ASN A 19 -12.54 -11.85 -11.52
N LYS A 20 -11.57 -10.92 -11.56
CA LYS A 20 -11.66 -9.65 -12.29
C LYS A 20 -10.78 -9.71 -13.54
N GLN A 21 -11.31 -9.19 -14.65
CA GLN A 21 -10.56 -9.02 -15.89
C GLN A 21 -9.57 -7.85 -15.78
N GLY A 22 -8.47 -7.88 -16.54
CA GLY A 22 -7.43 -6.84 -16.50
C GLY A 22 -7.98 -5.41 -16.70
N HIS A 23 -8.83 -5.21 -17.72
CA HIS A 23 -9.45 -3.91 -17.97
C HIS A 23 -10.37 -3.42 -16.84
N GLN A 24 -10.97 -4.33 -16.08
CA GLN A 24 -11.76 -3.97 -14.90
C GLN A 24 -10.84 -3.49 -13.78
N LEU A 25 -9.67 -4.10 -13.60
CA LEU A 25 -8.66 -3.68 -12.62
C LEU A 25 -8.03 -2.33 -12.97
N GLU A 26 -7.77 -2.07 -14.25
CA GLU A 26 -7.24 -0.79 -14.73
C GLU A 26 -8.20 0.37 -14.50
N SER A 27 -9.51 0.10 -14.62
CA SER A 27 -10.58 1.08 -14.38
C SER A 27 -10.81 1.38 -12.90
N LEU A 28 -10.36 0.51 -11.98
CA LEU A 28 -10.45 0.74 -10.55
C LEU A 28 -9.38 1.74 -10.12
N LYS A 29 -9.77 3.01 -10.01
CA LYS A 29 -8.90 4.11 -9.60
C LYS A 29 -9.17 4.59 -8.18
N THR A 30 -8.12 4.96 -7.44
CA THR A 30 -8.23 5.78 -6.22
C THR A 30 -8.60 7.23 -6.59
N PRO A 31 -8.96 8.10 -5.63
CA PRO A 31 -9.09 9.53 -5.89
C PRO A 31 -7.82 10.16 -6.50
N ASN A 32 -6.65 9.59 -6.20
CA ASN A 32 -5.36 10.00 -6.73
C ASN A 32 -5.05 9.39 -8.11
N HIS A 33 -6.03 8.76 -8.76
CA HIS A 33 -5.91 8.12 -10.08
C HIS A 33 -4.98 6.89 -10.13
N ASP A 34 -4.66 6.31 -8.97
CA ASP A 34 -3.85 5.10 -8.85
C ASP A 34 -4.67 3.84 -9.10
N ASN A 35 -4.10 2.88 -9.82
CA ASN A 35 -4.70 1.55 -9.98
C ASN A 35 -4.24 0.58 -8.88
N VAL A 36 -4.78 -0.63 -8.90
CA VAL A 36 -4.44 -1.73 -7.99
C VAL A 36 -2.92 -1.99 -7.95
N LEU A 37 -2.24 -1.91 -9.09
CA LEU A 37 -0.79 -2.16 -9.17
C LEU A 37 0.02 -1.05 -8.49
N HIS A 38 -0.36 0.22 -8.68
CA HIS A 38 0.28 1.34 -8.01
C HIS A 38 0.14 1.24 -6.49
N VAL A 39 -1.05 0.90 -6.00
CA VAL A 39 -1.31 0.75 -4.56
C VAL A 39 -0.45 -0.37 -3.96
N ASN A 40 -0.39 -1.53 -4.63
CA ASN A 40 0.43 -2.65 -4.18
C ASN A 40 1.92 -2.28 -4.17
N LEU A 41 2.41 -1.66 -5.25
CA LEU A 41 3.80 -1.26 -5.37
C LEU A 41 4.19 -0.22 -4.31
N ALA A 42 3.43 0.86 -4.16
CA ALA A 42 3.72 1.91 -3.18
C ALA A 42 3.72 1.38 -1.74
N THR A 43 2.83 0.44 -1.41
CA THR A 43 2.77 -0.17 -0.08
C THR A 43 3.99 -1.07 0.19
N HIS A 44 4.38 -1.88 -0.80
CA HIS A 44 5.56 -2.73 -0.70
C HIS A 44 6.86 -1.93 -0.69
N GLU A 45 6.97 -0.85 -1.47
CA GLU A 45 8.12 0.05 -1.44
C GLU A 45 8.24 0.74 -0.08
N LEU A 46 7.13 1.21 0.48
CA LEU A 46 7.10 1.77 1.82
C LEU A 46 7.55 0.74 2.87
N ALA A 47 7.01 -0.49 2.82
CA ALA A 47 7.40 -1.57 3.72
C ALA A 47 8.89 -1.95 3.57
N ALA A 48 9.41 -1.97 2.34
CA ALA A 48 10.82 -2.24 2.05
C ALA A 48 11.71 -1.11 2.57
N TRP A 49 11.30 0.15 2.41
CA TRP A 49 12.02 1.31 2.94
C TRP A 49 12.07 1.27 4.47
N PHE A 50 10.96 0.91 5.13
CA PHE A 50 10.93 0.66 6.57
C PHE A 50 11.87 -0.48 6.97
N SER A 51 11.85 -1.61 6.25
CA SER A 51 12.68 -2.78 6.55
C SER A 51 14.17 -2.52 6.33
N ASN A 52 14.53 -1.76 5.29
CA ASN A 52 15.91 -1.55 4.87
C ASN A 52 16.59 -0.32 5.53
N GLY A 53 15.84 0.74 5.86
CA GLY A 53 16.43 2.03 6.26
C GLY A 53 16.04 2.56 7.64
N ILE A 54 14.85 2.22 8.15
CA ILE A 54 14.30 2.83 9.37
C ILE A 54 14.27 1.81 10.53
N LEU A 55 13.74 0.60 10.33
CA LEU A 55 13.55 -0.37 11.41
C LEU A 55 14.88 -0.96 11.93
N SER A 56 15.91 -1.03 11.09
CA SER A 56 17.28 -1.39 11.51
C SER A 56 17.89 -0.36 12.47
N ARG A 57 17.39 0.90 12.45
CA ARG A 57 17.89 2.00 13.28
C ARG A 57 16.98 2.35 14.47
N THR A 58 15.70 1.96 14.46
CA THR A 58 14.68 2.42 15.44
C THR A 58 14.41 1.50 16.63
N ARG A 59 15.31 0.59 17.01
CA ARG A 59 15.31 0.09 18.42
C ARG A 59 15.47 1.23 19.46
N SER A 60 15.67 2.47 18.98
CA SER A 60 15.96 3.67 19.77
C SER A 60 14.92 4.83 19.69
N PHE A 61 13.81 4.78 18.92
CA PHE A 61 12.99 6.01 18.74
C PHE A 61 11.46 5.81 18.80
N PRO A 62 10.78 6.27 19.87
CA PRO A 62 9.33 6.15 20.05
C PRO A 62 8.48 7.13 19.21
N ASN A 63 9.09 8.05 18.45
CA ASN A 63 8.38 9.08 17.68
C ASN A 63 7.99 8.69 16.24
N LEU A 64 8.28 7.46 15.81
CA LEU A 64 7.93 7.00 14.45
C LEU A 64 6.41 6.96 14.21
N TYR A 65 5.64 6.70 15.28
CA TYR A 65 4.18 6.67 15.24
C TYR A 65 3.56 8.02 14.86
N LEU A 66 4.15 9.13 15.34
CA LEU A 66 3.68 10.49 15.04
C LEU A 66 4.01 10.90 13.59
N PHE A 67 5.13 10.41 13.05
CA PHE A 67 5.59 10.73 11.70
C PHE A 67 4.69 10.10 10.64
N ILE A 68 4.26 8.85 10.85
CA ILE A 68 3.34 8.16 9.93
C ILE A 68 1.96 8.83 9.93
N TYR A 69 1.48 9.31 11.07
CA TYR A 69 0.18 10.01 11.21
C TYR A 69 0.16 11.42 10.60
N LEU A 70 1.34 12.02 10.34
CA LEU A 70 1.45 13.37 9.79
C LEU A 70 1.45 13.39 8.26
N PHE A 71 1.77 12.25 7.63
CA PHE A 71 1.95 12.12 6.18
C PHE A 71 0.92 11.17 5.52
N LEU A 72 0.01 10.59 6.30
CA LEU A 72 -1.16 9.84 5.84
C LEU A 72 -2.43 10.64 6.16
#